data_AF-A0A928W836-F1
#
_entry.id   AF-A0A928W836-F1
#
_cell.length_a   1.000
_cell.length_b   1.000
_cell.length_c   1.000
_cell.angle_alpha   90.00
_cell.angle_beta   90.00
_cell.angle_gamma   90.00
#
_symmetry.space_group_name_H-M   'P 1'
#
loop_
_entity.id
_entity.type
_entity.pdbx_description
1 polymer ?
#
loop_
_entity_poly.entity_id
_entity_poly.type
_entity_poly.pdbx_seq_one_letter_code
_entity_poly.pdbx_strand_id
1 'polypeptide(L)'
;MKHPKASGIRQIWQHPYQDAIARMYLEGKVLELMAMQLAQLTESRSAAIETTLKPRNIDRIYQARDILATNLENPPLISELAQQVELSESTLRRGFKKLFNTTIIGYLTLLRMEQAKKLLREKSY
;
A
#
# COMPACT_ATOMS: atom_id res chain seq x y z
N MET A 1 0.45 19.98 -20.19
CA MET A 1 -0.39 19.12 -21.05
C MET A 1 -1.23 18.23 -20.17
N LYS A 2 -2.57 18.27 -20.29
CA LYS A 2 -3.51 17.50 -19.46
C LYS A 2 -3.54 16.05 -19.97
N HIS A 3 -3.14 15.07 -19.16
CA HIS A 3 -3.16 13.66 -19.57
C HIS A 3 -4.62 13.12 -19.59
N PRO A 4 -5.13 12.58 -20.71
CA PRO A 4 -6.49 12.08 -20.84
C PRO A 4 -6.59 10.65 -20.29
N LYS A 5 -6.28 10.43 -19.01
CA LYS A 5 -6.33 9.09 -18.38
C LYS A 5 -7.73 8.45 -18.41
N ALA A 6 -8.79 9.26 -18.55
CA ALA A 6 -10.17 8.81 -18.56
C ALA A 6 -10.72 8.40 -19.96
N SER A 7 -9.93 8.54 -21.02
CA SER A 7 -10.43 8.35 -22.40
C SER A 7 -10.18 6.95 -22.99
N GLY A 8 -9.13 6.24 -22.56
CA GLY A 8 -8.71 4.98 -23.20
C GLY A 8 -9.77 3.86 -23.13
N ILE A 9 -10.38 3.64 -21.95
CA ILE A 9 -11.44 2.63 -21.79
C ILE A 9 -12.70 3.02 -22.56
N ARG A 10 -13.00 4.32 -22.64
CA ARG A 10 -14.16 4.81 -23.39
C ARG A 10 -13.97 4.62 -24.90
N GLN A 11 -12.74 4.77 -25.39
CA GLN A 11 -12.39 4.50 -26.78
C GLN A 11 -12.47 3.01 -27.13
N ILE A 12 -12.07 2.12 -26.22
CA ILE A 12 -12.29 0.67 -26.35
C ILE A 12 -13.80 0.38 -26.44
N TRP A 13 -14.61 1.02 -25.60
CA TRP A 13 -16.05 0.76 -25.54
C TRP A 13 -16.84 1.33 -26.73
N GLN A 14 -16.38 2.41 -27.36
CA GLN A 14 -17.12 3.17 -28.37
C GLN A 14 -16.51 3.07 -29.78
N HIS A 15 -15.68 2.07 -30.08
CA HIS A 15 -15.07 1.96 -31.40
C HIS A 15 -16.05 1.40 -32.46
N PRO A 16 -16.04 1.90 -33.71
CA PRO A 16 -16.94 1.44 -34.77
C PRO A 16 -16.41 0.21 -35.56
N TYR A 17 -15.22 -0.29 -35.24
CA TYR A 17 -14.56 -1.38 -35.98
C TYR A 17 -15.20 -2.76 -35.74
N GLN A 18 -15.08 -3.66 -36.73
CA GLN A 18 -15.62 -5.03 -36.70
C GLN A 18 -14.54 -6.07 -37.07
N ASP A 19 -14.80 -7.33 -36.72
CA ASP A 19 -13.99 -8.51 -37.07
C ASP A 19 -12.47 -8.34 -36.83
N ALA A 20 -11.65 -8.67 -37.84
CA ALA A 20 -10.19 -8.61 -37.74
C ALA A 20 -9.67 -7.19 -37.45
N ILE A 21 -10.38 -6.15 -37.91
CA ILE A 21 -10.01 -4.75 -37.67
C ILE A 21 -10.28 -4.36 -36.22
N ALA A 22 -11.40 -4.81 -35.65
CA ALA A 22 -11.68 -4.64 -34.22
C ALA A 22 -10.60 -5.32 -33.36
N ARG A 23 -10.22 -6.55 -33.73
CA ARG A 23 -9.15 -7.27 -33.03
C ARG A 23 -7.83 -6.51 -33.05
N MET A 24 -7.39 -6.07 -34.22
CA MET A 24 -6.16 -5.30 -34.38
C MET A 24 -6.20 -3.97 -33.60
N TYR A 25 -7.35 -3.29 -33.61
CA TYR A 25 -7.55 -2.05 -32.85
C TYR A 25 -7.43 -2.27 -31.34
N LEU A 26 -8.08 -3.32 -30.83
CA LEU A 26 -8.06 -3.66 -29.40
C LEU A 26 -6.66 -4.08 -28.94
N GLU A 27 -5.93 -4.86 -29.74
CA GLU A 27 -4.54 -5.21 -29.46
C GLU A 27 -3.66 -3.95 -29.35
N GLY A 28 -3.82 -3.00 -30.27
CA GLY A 28 -3.15 -1.70 -30.20
C GLY A 28 -3.50 -0.89 -28.95
N LYS A 29 -4.78 -0.89 -28.54
CA LYS A 29 -5.22 -0.21 -27.31
C LYS A 29 -4.67 -0.86 -26.04
N VAL A 30 -4.57 -2.19 -26.01
CA VAL A 30 -3.95 -2.90 -24.89
C VAL A 30 -2.47 -2.52 -24.78
N LEU A 31 -1.73 -2.49 -25.89
CA LEU A 31 -0.34 -2.04 -25.92
C LEU A 31 -0.18 -0.58 -25.46
N GLU A 32 -1.04 0.32 -25.92
CA GLU A 32 -1.05 1.73 -25.49
C GLU A 32 -1.24 1.85 -23.97
N LEU A 33 -2.24 1.14 -23.41
CA LEU A 33 -2.52 1.16 -21.98
C LEU A 33 -1.35 0.57 -21.16
N MET A 34 -0.74 -0.51 -21.64
CA MET A 34 0.44 -1.10 -20.99
C MET A 34 1.63 -0.14 -21.02
N ALA A 35 1.89 0.53 -22.14
CA ALA A 35 2.94 1.53 -22.24
C ALA A 35 2.72 2.71 -21.28
N MET A 36 1.49 3.21 -21.18
CA MET A 36 1.12 4.24 -20.21
C MET A 36 1.33 3.79 -18.76
N GLN A 37 0.93 2.56 -18.43
CA GLN A 37 1.11 2.01 -17.10
C GLN A 37 2.59 1.85 -16.76
N LEU A 38 3.41 1.38 -17.71
CA LEU A 38 4.86 1.28 -17.55
C LEU A 38 5.51 2.65 -17.38
N ALA A 39 5.12 3.65 -18.16
CA ALA A 39 5.60 5.03 -18.00
C ALA A 39 5.25 5.61 -16.62
N GLN A 40 4.03 5.35 -16.13
CA GLN A 40 3.65 5.77 -14.79
C GLN A 40 4.48 5.03 -13.72
N LEU A 41 4.78 3.74 -13.91
CA LEU A 41 5.63 2.99 -12.99
C LEU A 41 7.08 3.48 -13.00
N THR A 42 7.63 3.89 -14.15
CA THR A 42 9.00 4.44 -14.22
C THR A 42 9.09 5.84 -13.62
N GLU A 43 8.12 6.72 -13.86
CA GLU A 43 8.01 8.02 -13.19
C GLU A 43 7.85 7.85 -11.66
N SER A 44 6.99 6.91 -11.26
CA SER A 44 6.80 6.55 -9.85
C SER A 44 8.07 5.95 -9.25
N ARG A 45 8.90 5.26 -10.03
CA ARG A 45 10.18 4.69 -9.56
C ARG A 45 11.20 5.78 -9.25
N SER A 46 11.26 6.84 -10.06
CA SER A 46 12.09 8.02 -9.77
C SER A 46 11.68 8.71 -8.47
N ALA A 47 10.38 8.85 -8.22
CA ALA A 47 9.87 9.32 -6.92
C ALA A 47 10.04 8.27 -5.80
N ALA A 48 9.99 6.98 -6.12
CA ALA A 48 10.13 5.91 -5.14
C ALA A 48 11.56 5.75 -4.64
N ILE A 49 12.58 6.06 -5.46
CA ILE A 49 14.00 6.02 -5.09
C ILE A 49 14.26 6.99 -3.92
N GLU A 50 13.61 8.16 -3.88
CA GLU A 50 13.65 9.08 -2.72
C GLU A 50 12.90 8.55 -1.47
N THR A 51 12.06 7.52 -1.62
CA THR A 51 11.23 6.96 -0.53
C THR A 51 11.63 5.55 -0.09
N THR A 52 12.71 5.00 -0.63
CA THR A 52 13.15 3.64 -0.29
C THR A 52 13.61 3.63 1.17
N LEU A 53 12.91 2.89 2.03
CA LEU A 53 13.34 2.70 3.41
C LEU A 53 14.69 1.97 3.38
N LYS A 54 15.68 2.46 4.12
CA LYS A 54 16.94 1.75 4.31
C LYS A 54 16.63 0.35 4.89
N PRO A 55 17.32 -0.73 4.45
CA PRO A 55 17.07 -2.08 4.95
C PRO A 55 17.02 -2.16 6.49
N ARG A 56 17.97 -1.53 7.18
CA ARG A 56 17.99 -1.43 8.65
C ARG A 56 16.72 -0.81 9.25
N ASN A 57 16.11 0.15 8.58
CA ASN A 57 14.86 0.77 9.05
C ASN A 57 13.68 -0.18 8.86
N ILE A 58 13.69 -1.03 7.83
CA ILE A 58 12.65 -2.05 7.60
C ILE A 58 12.61 -3.01 8.79
N ASP A 59 13.76 -3.56 9.17
CA ASP A 59 13.86 -4.48 10.32
C ASP A 59 13.36 -3.84 11.62
N ARG A 60 13.71 -2.57 11.85
CA ARG A 60 13.23 -1.78 13.01
C ARG A 60 11.73 -1.53 12.99
N ILE A 61 11.14 -1.33 11.82
CA ILE A 61 9.69 -1.16 11.71
C ILE A 61 8.97 -2.49 11.95
N TYR A 62 9.55 -3.63 11.54
CA TYR A 62 9.05 -4.94 11.94
C TYR A 62 9.16 -5.17 13.45
N GLN A 63 10.27 -4.78 14.07
CA GLN A 63 10.42 -4.81 15.52
C GLN A 63 9.34 -3.96 16.22
N ALA A 64 9.02 -2.77 15.68
CA ALA A 64 7.95 -1.94 16.21
C ALA A 64 6.58 -2.63 16.15
N ARG A 65 6.30 -3.35 15.05
CA ARG A 65 5.09 -4.19 14.93
C ARG A 65 5.04 -5.24 16.03
N ASP A 66 6.14 -5.91 16.32
CA ASP A 66 6.18 -6.98 17.31
C ASP A 66 5.95 -6.46 18.73
N ILE A 67 6.51 -5.28 19.04
CA ILE A 67 6.26 -4.57 20.30
C ILE A 67 4.76 -4.22 20.44
N LEU A 68 4.14 -3.72 19.37
CA LEU A 68 2.71 -3.39 19.36
C LEU A 68 1.82 -4.62 19.54
N ALA A 69 2.19 -5.74 18.92
CA ALA A 69 1.44 -7.00 19.04
C ALA A 69 1.56 -7.61 20.44
N THR A 70 2.73 -7.47 21.08
CA THR A 70 2.98 -7.98 22.45
C THR A 70 2.29 -7.11 23.50
N ASN A 71 2.24 -5.79 23.30
CA ASN A 71 1.67 -4.82 24.25
C ASN A 71 0.31 -4.28 23.78
N LEU A 72 -0.61 -5.16 23.40
CA LEU A 72 -1.86 -4.75 22.75
C LEU A 72 -2.83 -3.99 23.69
N GLU A 73 -2.87 -4.36 24.96
CA GLU A 73 -3.71 -3.71 25.97
C GLU A 73 -3.20 -2.30 26.30
N ASN A 74 -1.90 -2.19 26.53
CA ASN A 74 -1.25 -0.92 26.88
C ASN A 74 -0.04 -0.65 25.95
N PRO A 75 -0.29 -0.27 24.69
CA PRO A 75 0.79 -0.05 23.74
C PRO A 75 1.57 1.23 24.09
N PRO A 76 2.89 1.26 23.81
CA PRO A 76 3.69 2.46 24.03
C PRO A 76 3.20 3.63 23.18
N LEU A 77 3.48 4.85 23.65
CA LEU A 77 3.28 6.05 22.84
C LEU A 77 4.15 5.99 21.60
N ILE A 78 3.75 6.69 20.53
CA ILE A 78 4.49 6.64 19.26
C ILE A 78 5.92 7.18 19.42
N SER A 79 6.13 8.16 20.31
CA SER A 79 7.44 8.68 20.68
C SER A 79 8.31 7.61 21.36
N GLU A 80 7.75 6.88 22.33
CA GLU A 80 8.42 5.80 23.07
C GLU A 80 8.75 4.63 22.15
N LEU A 81 7.80 4.23 21.30
CA LEU A 81 7.99 3.17 20.31
C LEU A 81 9.11 3.53 19.34
N ALA A 82 9.15 4.79 18.87
CA ALA A 82 10.20 5.28 17.99
C ALA A 82 11.58 5.25 18.68
N GLN A 83 11.65 5.61 19.97
CA GLN A 83 12.88 5.48 20.76
C GLN A 83 13.32 4.02 20.91
N GLN A 84 12.42 3.10 21.25
CA GLN A 84 12.71 1.68 21.44
C GLN A 84 13.29 1.00 20.19
N VAL A 85 12.84 1.40 19.00
CA VAL A 85 13.35 0.86 17.72
C VAL A 85 14.40 1.75 17.06
N GLU A 86 14.87 2.79 17.77
CA GLU A 86 15.88 3.74 17.28
C GLU A 86 15.53 4.34 15.90
N LEU A 87 14.31 4.86 15.76
CA LEU A 87 13.83 5.59 14.60
C LEU A 87 13.27 6.95 15.02
N SER A 88 13.22 7.91 14.10
CA SER A 88 12.41 9.11 14.31
C SER A 88 10.92 8.76 14.15
N GLU A 89 10.03 9.46 14.86
CA GLU A 89 8.58 9.28 14.70
C GLU A 89 8.12 9.41 13.24
N SER A 90 8.70 10.36 12.50
CA SER A 90 8.37 10.59 11.10
C SER A 90 8.80 9.43 10.20
N THR A 91 9.94 8.81 10.48
CA THR A 91 10.42 7.60 9.77
C THR A 91 9.56 6.40 10.12
N LEU A 92 9.26 6.22 11.41
CA LEU A 92 8.42 5.14 11.90
C LEU A 92 7.02 5.22 11.26
N ARG A 93 6.32 6.36 11.36
CA ARG A 93 4.96 6.52 10.79
C ARG A 93 4.93 6.28 9.28
N ARG A 94 5.86 6.90 8.55
CA ARG A 94 5.93 6.78 7.09
C ARG A 94 6.26 5.35 6.67
N GLY A 95 7.23 4.74 7.35
CA GLY A 95 7.67 3.39 7.05
C GLY A 95 6.63 2.34 7.43
N PHE A 96 5.97 2.50 8.58
CA PHE A 96 4.88 1.63 9.02
C PHE A 96 3.71 1.66 8.02
N LYS A 97 3.31 2.85 7.56
CA LYS A 97 2.29 2.99 6.51
C LYS A 97 2.72 2.33 5.20
N LYS A 98 3.99 2.44 4.83
CA LYS A 98 4.51 1.84 3.60
C LYS A 98 4.58 0.31 3.67
N LEU A 99 4.98 -0.26 4.82
CA LEU A 99 5.16 -1.70 4.98
C LEU A 99 3.87 -2.45 5.29
N PHE A 100 2.95 -1.85 6.07
CA PHE A 100 1.72 -2.50 6.52
C PHE A 100 0.44 -1.94 5.89
N ASN A 101 0.58 -0.97 4.98
CA ASN A 101 -0.53 -0.30 4.29
C ASN A 101 -1.59 0.30 5.23
N THR A 102 -1.20 0.63 6.46
CA THR A 102 -2.08 1.20 7.49
C THR A 102 -1.28 2.07 8.46
N THR A 103 -1.97 2.89 9.25
CA THR A 103 -1.30 3.65 10.32
C THR A 103 -1.03 2.75 11.53
N ILE A 104 -0.11 3.17 12.40
CA ILE A 104 0.16 2.47 13.68
C ILE A 104 -1.13 2.29 14.49
N ILE A 105 -1.95 3.33 14.57
CA ILE A 105 -3.25 3.29 15.27
C ILE A 105 -4.22 2.34 14.56
N GLY A 106 -4.30 2.40 13.22
CA GLY A 106 -5.14 1.50 12.45
C GLY A 106 -4.77 0.03 12.64
N TYR A 107 -3.47 -0.25 12.76
CA TYR A 107 -2.96 -1.59 13.05
C TYR A 107 -3.35 -2.08 14.45
N LEU A 108 -3.20 -1.23 15.48
CA LEU A 108 -3.65 -1.54 16.84
C LEU A 108 -5.16 -1.83 16.89
N THR A 109 -5.97 -1.05 16.19
CA THR A 109 -7.42 -1.29 16.10
C THR A 109 -7.71 -2.65 15.47
N LEU A 110 -7.03 -2.99 14.38
CA LEU A 110 -7.20 -4.28 13.70
C LEU A 110 -6.85 -5.46 14.62
N LEU A 111 -5.72 -5.36 15.35
CA LEU A 111 -5.31 -6.39 16.31
C LEU A 111 -6.34 -6.56 17.44
N ARG A 112 -6.86 -5.47 18.00
CA ARG A 112 -7.90 -5.52 19.05
C ARG A 112 -9.18 -6.15 18.54
N MET A 113 -9.58 -5.88 17.30
CA MET A 113 -10.76 -6.50 16.70
C MET A 113 -10.58 -8.01 16.51
N GLU A 114 -9.41 -8.45 16.04
CA GLU A 114 -9.11 -9.89 15.92
C GLU A 114 -9.10 -10.58 17.30
N GLN A 115 -8.53 -9.94 18.33
CA GLN A 115 -8.58 -10.47 19.69
C GLN A 115 -10.02 -10.56 20.22
N ALA A 116 -10.83 -9.51 20.04
CA ALA A 116 -12.24 -9.51 20.45
C ALA A 116 -13.03 -10.62 19.74
N LYS A 117 -12.85 -10.77 18.43
CA LYS A 117 -13.46 -11.85 17.64
C LYS A 117 -13.07 -13.23 18.16
N LYS A 118 -11.79 -13.44 18.52
CA LYS A 118 -11.30 -14.69 19.10
C LYS A 118 -11.98 -14.99 20.44
N LEU A 119 -12.03 -14.00 21.33
CA LEU A 119 -12.68 -14.14 22.64
C LEU A 119 -14.18 -14.44 22.53
N LEU A 120 -14.89 -13.83 21.59
CA LEU A 120 -16.31 -14.13 21.34
C LEU A 120 -16.54 -15.55 20.84
N ARG A 121 -15.65 -16.08 19.99
CA ARG A 121 -15.70 -17.48 19.55
C ARG A 121 -15.44 -18.45 20.69
N GLU A 122 -14.49 -18.14 21.58
CA GLU A 122 -14.16 -19.00 22.72
C GLU A 122 -15.23 -18.97 23.83
N LYS A 123 -15.92 -17.83 24.00
CA LYS A 123 -17.02 -17.68 24.97
C LYS A 123 -18.39 -18.17 24.49
N SER A 124 -18.54 -18.51 23.21
CA SER A 124 -19.76 -19.14 22.69
C SER A 124 -19.64 -20.66 22.82
N TYR A 125 -19.88 -21.15 24.04
CA TYR A 125 -20.21 -22.55 24.33
C TYR A 125 -21.72 -22.70 24.54
#